data_AF-U6CZ21-F1
#
_entry.id   AF-U6CZ21-F1
#
_cell.length_a   1.000
_cell.length_b   1.000
_cell.length_c   1.000
_cell.angle_alpha   90.00
_cell.angle_beta   90.00
_cell.angle_gamma   90.00
#
_symmetry.space_group_name_H-M   'P 1'
#
loop_
_entity.id
_entity.type
_entity.pdbx_description
1 polymer ?
#
loop_
_entity_poly.entity_id
_entity_poly.type
_entity_poly.pdbx_seq_one_letter_code
_entity_poly.pdbx_strand_id
1 'polypeptide(L)'
;FINSFGSVTETTMDYRVNIFLRQQWNDSRLAYSEYPDDSLDLDPSMLDSIWKPDLFFANEKGANFHDVTTDNKLLRISKNGKVLYSIRLTLTLSCPMDLKNFPMDVQTCTMQLESFGYTMNDLIFEWLSDGPVQVAEGLTLPQFILKEEKELGYCTKHYNTGKFTCIEVKFHLERQMGYYLIQMYIPSLLIVILSWVSFWINMDAAPARVALGITTVLTMTTQSSGSRASLPKVSYVKAIDIWMAVCLLFVFAALLEYAAVNFVSRQHKEFLRLRRRQKRQNKEEDVTRESRFNFSGYGMGHCLQVKDGTAVKATPANPLPQPPKDADAIKKKFVDRAKRIDTISRAAFPLAFLIFNIFYWITYKIIRHEDVHKK
;
A
#
# COMPACT_ATOMS: atom_id res chain seq x y z
N PHE A 1 -19.55 -17.85 -24.56
CA PHE A 1 -18.76 -18.77 -23.71
C PHE A 1 -17.39 -18.16 -23.47
N ILE A 2 -16.89 -18.14 -22.23
CA ILE A 2 -15.59 -17.60 -21.85
C ILE A 2 -14.62 -18.77 -21.70
N ASN A 3 -13.67 -18.86 -22.62
CA ASN A 3 -12.64 -19.91 -22.63
C ASN A 3 -11.44 -19.54 -21.74
N SER A 4 -11.08 -18.26 -21.71
CA SER A 4 -10.03 -17.74 -20.83
C SER A 4 -10.36 -16.31 -20.43
N PHE A 5 -9.98 -15.96 -19.21
CA PHE A 5 -10.05 -14.61 -18.66
C PHE A 5 -8.71 -14.35 -17.99
N GLY A 6 -8.11 -13.17 -18.17
CA GLY A 6 -6.80 -12.90 -17.60
C GLY A 6 -6.21 -11.57 -18.00
N SER A 7 -4.93 -11.40 -17.70
CA SER A 7 -4.16 -10.17 -17.98
C SER A 7 -4.88 -8.89 -17.53
N VAL A 8 -5.55 -8.95 -16.37
CA VAL A 8 -6.16 -7.78 -15.75
C VAL A 8 -5.02 -6.85 -15.34
N THR A 9 -4.93 -5.70 -15.98
CA THR A 9 -3.80 -4.79 -15.84
C THR A 9 -4.31 -3.45 -15.31
N GLU A 10 -3.92 -3.09 -14.09
CA GLU A 10 -4.39 -1.87 -13.45
C GLU A 10 -3.80 -0.61 -14.06
N THR A 11 -2.55 -0.68 -14.56
CA THR A 11 -1.85 0.48 -15.15
C THR A 11 -2.51 0.96 -16.45
N THR A 12 -2.97 0.03 -17.27
CA THR A 12 -3.69 0.30 -18.52
C THR A 12 -5.20 0.32 -18.35
N MET A 13 -5.74 -0.15 -17.22
CA MET A 13 -7.18 -0.26 -16.97
C MET A 13 -7.88 -1.11 -18.05
N ASP A 14 -7.35 -2.30 -18.30
CA ASP A 14 -7.94 -3.28 -19.22
C ASP A 14 -7.77 -4.72 -18.73
N TYR A 15 -8.50 -5.61 -19.38
CA TYR A 15 -8.42 -7.04 -19.17
C TYR A 15 -8.52 -7.77 -20.51
N ARG A 16 -7.97 -8.98 -20.57
CA ARG A 16 -7.99 -9.81 -21.75
C ARG A 16 -8.92 -10.99 -21.56
N VAL A 17 -9.76 -11.25 -22.56
CA VAL A 17 -10.70 -12.36 -22.55
C VAL A 17 -10.64 -13.13 -23.87
N ASN A 18 -10.72 -14.44 -23.80
CA ASN A 18 -10.89 -15.32 -24.96
C ASN A 18 -12.30 -15.90 -24.91
N ILE A 19 -13.11 -15.60 -25.93
CA ILE A 19 -14.52 -15.99 -25.96
C ILE A 19 -14.84 -16.78 -27.22
N PHE A 20 -15.84 -17.65 -27.10
CA PHE A 20 -16.66 -18.07 -28.24
C PHE A 20 -17.94 -17.23 -28.23
N LEU A 21 -18.01 -16.29 -29.17
CA LEU A 21 -19.19 -15.47 -29.42
C LEU A 21 -20.13 -16.27 -30.31
N ARG A 22 -21.32 -16.58 -29.80
CA ARG A 22 -22.38 -17.29 -30.53
C ARG A 22 -23.53 -16.34 -30.79
N GLN A 23 -23.93 -16.22 -32.04
CA GLN A 23 -25.03 -15.40 -32.50
C GLN A 23 -26.07 -16.31 -33.17
N GLN A 24 -27.34 -16.03 -32.93
CA GLN A 24 -28.45 -16.74 -33.57
C GLN A 24 -29.43 -15.73 -34.14
N TRP A 25 -29.77 -15.88 -35.41
CA TRP A 25 -30.82 -15.12 -36.07
C TRP A 25 -31.61 -16.03 -37.02
N ASN A 26 -32.72 -15.54 -37.55
CA ASN A 26 -33.52 -16.24 -38.52
C ASN A 26 -33.45 -15.52 -39.87
N ASP A 27 -33.06 -16.22 -40.93
CA ASP A 27 -33.07 -15.71 -42.30
C ASP A 27 -33.93 -16.63 -43.18
N SER A 28 -35.14 -16.17 -43.50
CA SER A 28 -36.11 -16.96 -44.25
C SER A 28 -35.65 -17.30 -45.67
N ARG A 29 -34.66 -16.58 -46.22
CA ARG A 29 -34.12 -16.83 -47.57
C ARG A 29 -33.20 -18.06 -47.61
N LEU A 30 -32.71 -18.49 -46.45
CA LEU A 30 -31.83 -19.65 -46.28
C LEU A 30 -32.59 -20.92 -45.86
N ALA A 31 -33.92 -20.85 -45.73
CA ALA A 31 -34.74 -22.02 -45.45
C ALA A 31 -34.73 -22.99 -46.65
N TYR A 32 -34.60 -24.28 -46.38
CA TYR A 32 -34.53 -25.33 -47.39
C TYR A 32 -35.50 -26.46 -47.07
N SER A 33 -36.03 -27.12 -48.10
CA SER A 33 -37.00 -28.22 -47.96
C SER A 33 -36.54 -29.53 -48.58
N GLU A 34 -35.68 -29.47 -49.60
CA GLU A 34 -35.25 -30.64 -50.39
C GLU A 34 -34.27 -31.54 -49.65
N TYR A 35 -33.39 -30.97 -48.82
CA TYR A 35 -32.40 -31.75 -48.09
C TYR A 35 -33.02 -32.42 -46.84
N PRO A 36 -32.72 -33.71 -46.57
CA PRO A 36 -33.35 -34.46 -45.48
C PRO A 36 -32.90 -33.99 -44.09
N ASP A 37 -31.65 -33.54 -43.94
CA ASP A 37 -31.07 -33.20 -42.65
C ASP A 37 -31.65 -31.90 -42.06
N ASP A 38 -31.84 -31.89 -40.74
CA ASP A 38 -32.40 -30.75 -40.01
C ASP A 38 -31.46 -29.54 -39.93
N SER A 39 -30.15 -29.76 -40.09
CA SER A 39 -29.15 -28.71 -40.11
C SER A 39 -27.97 -29.02 -41.02
N LEU A 40 -27.49 -28.00 -41.71
CA LEU A 40 -26.29 -28.05 -42.56
C LEU A 40 -25.16 -27.26 -41.89
N ASP A 41 -24.02 -27.92 -41.68
CA ASP A 41 -22.77 -27.27 -41.32
C ASP A 41 -22.04 -26.84 -42.59
N LEU A 42 -21.75 -25.53 -42.69
CA LEU A 42 -21.14 -24.93 -43.87
C LEU A 42 -19.70 -24.54 -43.60
N ASP A 43 -18.90 -24.58 -44.66
CA ASP A 43 -17.52 -24.09 -44.63
C ASP A 43 -17.47 -22.58 -44.35
N PRO A 44 -16.52 -22.11 -43.51
CA PRO A 44 -16.37 -20.68 -43.21
C PRO A 44 -16.20 -19.75 -44.42
N SER A 45 -15.69 -20.24 -45.56
CA SER A 45 -15.55 -19.44 -46.79
C SER A 45 -16.88 -18.91 -47.32
N MET A 46 -17.99 -19.59 -47.03
CA MET A 46 -19.34 -19.17 -47.45
C MET A 46 -19.88 -17.97 -46.64
N LEU A 47 -19.23 -17.59 -45.53
CA LEU A 47 -19.66 -16.47 -44.66
C LEU A 47 -19.64 -15.11 -45.35
N ASP A 48 -18.88 -14.95 -46.43
CA ASP A 48 -18.84 -13.69 -47.19
C ASP A 48 -20.05 -13.54 -48.13
N SER A 49 -20.77 -14.62 -48.40
CA SER A 49 -21.98 -14.62 -49.24
C SER A 49 -23.29 -14.51 -48.45
N ILE A 50 -23.23 -14.55 -47.12
CA ILE A 50 -24.39 -14.53 -46.23
C ILE A 50 -24.37 -13.26 -45.40
N TRP A 51 -25.55 -12.68 -45.18
CA TRP A 51 -25.70 -11.55 -44.27
C TRP A 51 -25.35 -11.97 -42.83
N LYS A 52 -24.53 -11.17 -42.15
CA LYS A 52 -24.16 -11.35 -40.75
C LYS A 52 -24.39 -10.04 -39.99
N PRO A 53 -24.89 -10.08 -38.74
CA PRO A 53 -25.01 -8.88 -37.92
C PRO A 53 -23.65 -8.19 -37.72
N ASP A 54 -23.65 -6.87 -37.74
CA ASP A 54 -22.48 -5.98 -37.63
C ASP A 54 -22.12 -5.67 -36.16
N LEU A 55 -22.00 -6.73 -35.37
CA LEU A 55 -21.65 -6.64 -33.96
C LEU A 55 -20.20 -6.16 -33.78
N PHE A 56 -20.02 -5.13 -32.96
CA PHE A 56 -18.71 -4.70 -32.46
C PHE A 56 -18.72 -4.55 -30.93
N PHE A 57 -17.54 -4.45 -30.34
CA PHE A 57 -17.38 -4.27 -28.89
C PHE A 57 -17.13 -2.80 -28.57
N ALA A 58 -18.04 -2.15 -27.85
CA ALA A 58 -17.98 -0.70 -27.65
C ALA A 58 -16.77 -0.25 -26.80
N ASN A 59 -16.32 -1.09 -25.87
CA ASN A 59 -15.19 -0.82 -24.97
C ASN A 59 -13.92 -1.60 -25.33
N GLU A 60 -13.76 -1.98 -26.59
CA GLU A 60 -12.57 -2.66 -27.10
C GLU A 60 -11.39 -1.70 -27.28
N LYS A 61 -10.19 -2.18 -26.94
CA LYS A 61 -8.90 -1.53 -27.26
C LYS A 61 -8.10 -2.29 -28.30
N GLY A 62 -8.37 -3.59 -28.43
CA GLY A 62 -7.79 -4.45 -29.43
C GLY A 62 -8.56 -5.78 -29.48
N ALA A 63 -8.76 -6.30 -30.69
CA ALA A 63 -9.41 -7.58 -30.92
C ALA A 63 -8.67 -8.37 -32.00
N ASN A 64 -8.51 -9.68 -31.77
CA ASN A 64 -7.88 -10.59 -32.72
C ASN A 64 -8.81 -11.77 -33.01
N PHE A 65 -8.94 -12.09 -34.30
CA PHE A 65 -9.49 -13.36 -34.77
C PHE A 65 -8.45 -14.47 -34.64
N HIS A 66 -8.90 -15.73 -34.59
CA HIS A 66 -8.02 -16.89 -34.57
C HIS A 66 -8.17 -17.69 -35.86
N ASP A 67 -7.08 -17.86 -36.58
CA ASP A 67 -6.98 -18.43 -37.94
C ASP A 67 -6.12 -19.71 -38.01
N VAL A 68 -5.52 -20.13 -36.90
CA VAL A 68 -4.67 -21.34 -36.83
C VAL A 68 -5.48 -22.55 -36.33
N THR A 69 -5.42 -23.72 -36.97
CA THR A 69 -4.86 -24.02 -38.32
C THR A 69 -5.80 -23.62 -39.47
N THR A 70 -7.06 -23.35 -39.15
CA THR A 70 -8.09 -22.81 -40.04
C THR A 70 -8.86 -21.72 -39.29
N ASP A 71 -9.61 -20.92 -40.04
CA ASP A 71 -10.51 -19.92 -39.46
C ASP A 71 -11.44 -20.55 -38.40
N ASN A 72 -11.33 -20.08 -37.16
CA ASN A 72 -12.13 -20.57 -36.04
C ASN A 72 -13.53 -19.95 -36.05
N LYS A 73 -14.29 -20.30 -37.09
CA LYS A 73 -15.66 -19.88 -37.33
C LYS A 73 -16.51 -21.13 -37.59
N LEU A 74 -17.73 -21.14 -37.08
CA LEU A 74 -18.73 -22.17 -37.33
C LEU A 74 -19.98 -21.51 -37.85
N LEU A 75 -20.51 -22.06 -38.94
CA LEU A 75 -21.77 -21.64 -39.54
C LEU A 75 -22.66 -22.87 -39.69
N ARG A 76 -23.82 -22.82 -39.04
CA ARG A 76 -24.84 -23.87 -39.13
C ARG A 76 -26.17 -23.25 -39.52
N ILE A 77 -26.80 -23.77 -40.57
CA ILE A 77 -28.13 -23.35 -41.01
C ILE A 77 -29.11 -24.48 -40.73
N SER A 78 -30.18 -24.17 -40.00
CA SER A 78 -31.27 -25.11 -39.74
C SER A 78 -32.30 -25.04 -40.87
N LYS A 79 -33.06 -26.12 -41.06
CA LYS A 79 -34.08 -26.25 -42.11
C LYS A 79 -35.08 -25.08 -42.19
N ASN A 80 -35.42 -24.50 -41.04
CA ASN A 80 -36.35 -23.37 -40.91
C ASN A 80 -35.74 -21.99 -41.23
N GLY A 81 -34.48 -21.90 -41.63
CA GLY A 81 -33.76 -20.65 -41.87
C GLY A 81 -33.04 -20.08 -40.65
N LYS A 82 -33.06 -20.77 -39.50
CA LYS A 82 -32.30 -20.35 -38.31
C LYS A 82 -30.81 -20.55 -38.53
N VAL A 83 -30.05 -19.46 -38.40
CA VAL A 83 -28.59 -19.45 -38.54
C VAL A 83 -27.95 -19.41 -37.15
N LEU A 84 -27.00 -20.32 -36.93
CA LEU A 84 -26.09 -20.29 -35.79
C LEU A 84 -24.69 -19.93 -36.31
N TYR A 85 -24.18 -18.81 -35.84
CA TYR A 85 -22.84 -18.34 -36.14
C TYR A 85 -22.02 -18.32 -34.86
N SER A 86 -20.87 -18.98 -34.85
CA SER A 86 -19.97 -19.01 -33.70
C SER A 86 -18.56 -18.65 -34.11
N ILE A 87 -17.93 -17.72 -33.40
CA ILE A 87 -16.55 -17.30 -33.66
C ILE A 87 -15.72 -17.24 -32.40
N ARG A 88 -14.45 -17.60 -32.52
CA ARG A 88 -13.46 -17.43 -31.45
C ARG A 88 -12.79 -16.07 -31.56
N LEU A 89 -12.80 -15.31 -30.48
CA LEU A 89 -12.18 -13.99 -30.39
C LEU A 89 -11.27 -13.90 -29.18
N THR A 90 -10.14 -13.20 -29.33
CA THR A 90 -9.42 -12.65 -28.18
C THR A 90 -9.64 -11.14 -28.16
N LEU A 91 -10.14 -10.64 -27.04
CA LEU A 91 -10.46 -9.23 -26.85
C LEU A 91 -9.61 -8.68 -25.71
N THR A 92 -9.13 -7.45 -25.89
CA THR A 92 -8.61 -6.59 -24.83
C THR A 92 -9.65 -5.50 -24.60
N LEU A 93 -10.33 -5.56 -23.46
CA LEU A 93 -11.47 -4.70 -23.13
C LEU A 93 -11.07 -3.71 -22.05
N SER A 94 -11.49 -2.45 -22.21
CA SER A 94 -11.30 -1.43 -21.20
C SER A 94 -12.20 -1.69 -19.99
N CYS A 95 -11.61 -1.64 -18.81
CA CYS A 95 -12.29 -1.73 -17.52
C CYS A 95 -11.81 -0.59 -16.63
N PRO A 96 -12.56 0.52 -16.53
CA PRO A 96 -12.23 1.58 -15.59
C PRO A 96 -12.41 1.07 -14.15
N MET A 97 -11.31 0.97 -13.42
CA MET A 97 -11.27 0.42 -12.06
C MET A 97 -11.34 1.53 -11.00
N ASP A 98 -12.05 1.30 -9.90
CA ASP A 98 -12.01 2.16 -8.71
C ASP A 98 -11.06 1.56 -7.67
N LEU A 99 -9.92 2.21 -7.45
CA LEU A 99 -8.85 1.71 -6.58
C LEU A 99 -8.85 2.34 -5.18
N LYS A 100 -9.91 3.07 -4.77
CA LYS A 100 -9.98 3.70 -3.43
C LYS A 100 -9.67 2.70 -2.31
N ASN A 101 -10.23 1.51 -2.40
CA ASN A 101 -10.11 0.47 -1.37
C ASN A 101 -8.92 -0.49 -1.62
N PHE A 102 -8.04 -0.20 -2.58
CA PHE A 102 -6.93 -1.09 -2.93
C PHE A 102 -6.04 -1.42 -1.72
N PRO A 103 -5.76 -2.70 -1.41
CA PRO A 103 -6.07 -3.91 -2.21
C PRO A 103 -7.34 -4.68 -1.81
N MET A 104 -8.18 -4.14 -0.93
CA MET A 104 -9.44 -4.75 -0.47
C MET A 104 -10.64 -4.31 -1.32
N ASP A 105 -10.49 -4.42 -2.65
CA ASP A 105 -11.43 -3.93 -3.65
C ASP A 105 -12.16 -5.06 -4.40
N VAL A 106 -13.35 -4.72 -4.92
CA VAL A 106 -14.10 -5.53 -5.89
C VAL A 106 -14.27 -4.69 -7.14
N GLN A 107 -13.71 -5.16 -8.25
CA GLN A 107 -13.79 -4.48 -9.53
C GLN A 107 -14.98 -5.00 -10.35
N THR A 108 -15.66 -4.11 -11.06
CA THR A 108 -16.73 -4.48 -11.98
C THR A 108 -16.29 -4.14 -13.41
N CYS A 109 -15.95 -5.17 -14.18
CA CYS A 109 -15.53 -5.02 -15.56
C CYS A 109 -16.66 -5.39 -16.52
N THR A 110 -16.96 -4.53 -17.48
CA THR A 110 -18.05 -4.74 -18.42
C THR A 110 -17.54 -5.20 -19.79
N MET A 111 -18.37 -5.96 -20.50
CA MET A 111 -18.21 -6.24 -21.92
C MET A 111 -19.49 -5.78 -22.62
N GLN A 112 -19.36 -4.81 -23.52
CA GLN A 112 -20.49 -4.18 -24.22
C GLN A 112 -20.46 -4.58 -25.69
N LEU A 113 -21.57 -5.11 -26.18
CA LEU A 113 -21.75 -5.56 -27.57
C LEU A 113 -22.81 -4.68 -28.21
N GLU A 114 -22.48 -4.05 -29.32
CA GLU A 114 -23.29 -3.01 -29.96
C GLU A 114 -23.35 -3.22 -31.49
N SER A 115 -24.44 -2.75 -32.11
CA SER A 115 -24.59 -2.68 -33.58
C SER A 115 -23.96 -1.40 -34.12
N PHE A 116 -23.19 -1.48 -35.20
CA PHE A 116 -22.49 -0.31 -35.74
C PHE A 116 -23.35 0.52 -36.71
N GLY A 117 -23.98 -0.14 -37.69
CA GLY A 117 -24.69 0.48 -38.80
C GLY A 117 -26.21 0.34 -38.72
N TYR A 118 -26.73 -0.71 -38.07
CA TYR A 118 -28.17 -0.90 -37.94
C TYR A 118 -28.75 -0.25 -36.68
N THR A 119 -29.84 0.48 -36.85
CA THR A 119 -30.56 1.10 -35.73
C THR A 119 -31.44 0.08 -35.00
N MET A 120 -31.97 0.46 -33.84
CA MET A 120 -32.94 -0.34 -33.07
C MET A 120 -34.20 -0.75 -33.85
N ASN A 121 -34.52 -0.07 -34.95
CA ASN A 121 -35.66 -0.43 -35.80
C ASN A 121 -35.35 -1.63 -36.70
N ASP A 122 -34.08 -1.87 -37.00
CA ASP A 122 -33.63 -2.87 -37.97
C ASP A 122 -32.98 -4.09 -37.29
N LEU A 123 -32.28 -3.86 -36.18
CA LEU A 123 -31.53 -4.89 -35.46
C LEU A 123 -31.64 -4.71 -33.95
N ILE A 124 -32.02 -5.78 -33.25
CA ILE A 124 -32.12 -5.84 -31.79
C ILE A 124 -31.28 -7.01 -31.29
N PHE A 125 -30.44 -6.75 -30.28
CA PHE A 125 -29.66 -7.77 -29.60
C PHE A 125 -30.34 -8.20 -28.32
N GLU A 126 -30.42 -9.51 -28.10
CA GLU A 126 -30.99 -10.10 -26.90
C GLU A 126 -30.08 -11.20 -26.37
N TRP A 127 -30.02 -11.32 -25.04
CA TRP A 127 -29.39 -12.45 -24.39
C TRP A 127 -30.27 -13.69 -24.53
N LEU A 128 -29.66 -14.86 -24.73
CA LEU A 128 -30.38 -16.13 -24.64
C LEU A 128 -30.93 -16.32 -23.23
N SER A 129 -32.18 -16.78 -23.11
CA SER A 129 -32.85 -16.99 -21.82
C SER A 129 -32.16 -18.04 -20.96
N ASP A 130 -31.55 -19.05 -21.59
CA ASP A 130 -30.83 -20.12 -20.91
C ASP A 130 -29.32 -20.03 -21.15
N GLY A 131 -28.55 -19.97 -20.06
CA GLY A 131 -27.09 -19.94 -20.07
C GLY A 131 -26.44 -18.92 -21.03
N PRO A 132 -26.81 -17.62 -21.03
CA PRO A 132 -26.28 -16.62 -21.96
C PRO A 132 -24.75 -16.44 -21.85
N VAL A 133 -24.22 -16.58 -20.62
CA VAL A 133 -22.78 -16.45 -20.34
C VAL A 133 -22.29 -17.69 -19.59
N GLN A 134 -21.64 -18.57 -20.35
CA GLN A 134 -20.98 -19.77 -19.83
C GLN A 134 -19.49 -19.50 -19.65
N VAL A 135 -18.89 -20.09 -18.61
CA VAL A 135 -17.46 -19.97 -18.29
C VAL A 135 -16.86 -21.37 -18.29
N ALA A 136 -15.63 -21.51 -18.79
CA ALA A 136 -14.92 -22.79 -18.74
C ALA A 136 -14.74 -23.30 -17.30
N GLU A 137 -14.91 -24.61 -17.12
CA GLU A 137 -14.68 -25.27 -15.84
C GLU A 137 -13.21 -25.13 -15.42
N GLY A 138 -12.97 -24.85 -14.14
CA GLY A 138 -11.61 -24.67 -13.61
C GLY A 138 -10.93 -23.36 -14.04
N LEU A 139 -11.66 -22.38 -14.60
CA LEU A 139 -11.10 -21.06 -14.88
C LEU A 139 -10.71 -20.35 -13.57
N THR A 140 -9.41 -20.23 -13.32
CA THR A 140 -8.86 -19.52 -12.17
C THR A 140 -8.03 -18.31 -12.60
N LEU A 141 -8.12 -17.23 -11.84
CA LEU A 141 -7.29 -16.04 -12.00
C LEU A 141 -6.24 -15.99 -10.88
N PRO A 142 -4.99 -15.59 -11.16
CA PRO A 142 -3.93 -15.60 -10.15
C PRO A 142 -4.05 -14.48 -9.11
N GLN A 143 -4.69 -13.36 -9.46
CA GLN A 143 -4.79 -12.17 -8.59
C GLN A 143 -6.23 -11.87 -8.16
N PHE A 144 -7.22 -12.45 -8.84
CA PHE A 144 -8.62 -12.15 -8.66
C PHE A 144 -9.42 -13.45 -8.52
N ILE A 145 -10.64 -13.33 -8.01
CA ILE A 145 -11.65 -14.37 -8.03
C ILE A 145 -12.80 -13.80 -8.85
N LEU A 146 -13.17 -14.50 -9.92
CA LEU A 146 -14.35 -14.16 -10.70
C LEU A 146 -15.58 -14.67 -9.95
N LYS A 147 -16.49 -13.77 -9.58
CA LYS A 147 -17.75 -14.17 -8.93
C LYS A 147 -18.65 -14.96 -9.89
N GLU A 148 -19.42 -15.88 -9.33
CA GLU A 148 -20.32 -16.74 -10.12
C GLU A 148 -21.51 -15.98 -10.70
N GLU A 149 -21.99 -14.95 -10.00
CA GLU A 149 -23.08 -14.10 -10.47
C GLU A 149 -22.56 -13.13 -11.54
N LYS A 150 -23.23 -13.11 -12.69
CA LYS A 150 -22.97 -12.15 -13.77
C LYS A 150 -24.22 -11.30 -13.96
N GLU A 151 -24.07 -9.99 -13.83
CA GLU A 151 -25.17 -9.06 -14.12
C GLU A 151 -25.28 -8.91 -15.64
N LEU A 152 -26.45 -9.24 -16.20
CA LEU A 152 -26.79 -9.00 -17.61
C LEU A 152 -27.61 -7.73 -17.70
N GLY A 153 -27.32 -6.89 -18.69
CA GLY A 153 -28.01 -5.63 -18.89
C GLY A 153 -28.14 -5.26 -20.36
N TYR A 154 -28.98 -4.25 -20.60
CA TYR A 154 -29.10 -3.55 -21.88
C TYR A 154 -28.51 -2.15 -21.73
N CYS A 155 -27.78 -1.69 -22.74
CA CYS A 155 -26.98 -0.48 -22.71
C CYS A 155 -27.23 0.43 -23.91
N THR A 156 -28.47 0.45 -24.43
CA THR A 156 -28.88 1.18 -25.65
C THR A 156 -28.22 2.55 -25.75
N LYS A 157 -27.49 2.78 -26.84
CA LYS A 157 -26.74 4.03 -27.06
C LYS A 157 -27.53 4.99 -27.93
N HIS A 158 -27.36 6.27 -27.63
CA HIS A 158 -27.98 7.37 -28.34
C HIS A 158 -26.88 8.22 -28.97
N TYR A 159 -26.78 8.18 -30.29
CA TYR A 159 -25.91 9.05 -31.07
C TYR A 159 -26.74 10.01 -31.92
N ASN A 160 -26.07 11.00 -32.51
CA ASN A 160 -26.72 11.94 -33.42
C ASN A 160 -27.30 11.24 -34.66
N THR A 161 -26.77 10.08 -35.04
CA THR A 161 -27.22 9.25 -36.17
C THR A 161 -28.41 8.36 -35.84
N GLY A 162 -28.72 8.11 -34.56
CA GLY A 162 -29.83 7.25 -34.17
C GLY A 162 -29.63 6.54 -32.82
N LYS A 163 -30.57 5.64 -32.52
CA LYS A 163 -30.50 4.74 -31.36
C LYS A 163 -30.03 3.36 -31.81
N PHE A 164 -29.02 2.83 -31.13
CA PHE A 164 -28.39 1.56 -31.48
C PHE A 164 -28.56 0.54 -30.36
N THR A 165 -28.77 -0.72 -30.75
CA THR A 165 -28.90 -1.83 -29.81
C THR A 165 -27.57 -2.10 -29.12
N CYS A 166 -27.62 -2.29 -27.80
CA CYS A 166 -26.44 -2.60 -27.00
C CYS A 166 -26.84 -3.52 -25.85
N ILE A 167 -26.10 -4.62 -25.70
CA ILE A 167 -26.22 -5.54 -24.57
C ILE A 167 -24.88 -5.56 -23.83
N GLU A 168 -24.94 -5.70 -22.51
CA GLU A 168 -23.75 -5.77 -21.67
C GLU A 168 -23.81 -6.89 -20.66
N VAL A 169 -22.63 -7.40 -20.30
CA VAL A 169 -22.43 -8.27 -19.15
C VAL A 169 -21.39 -7.64 -18.24
N LYS A 170 -21.63 -7.71 -16.93
CA LYS A 170 -20.70 -7.24 -15.91
C LYS A 170 -20.09 -8.41 -15.16
N PHE A 171 -18.76 -8.41 -15.09
CA PHE A 171 -17.95 -9.36 -14.36
C PHE A 171 -17.48 -8.72 -13.05
N HIS A 172 -17.77 -9.37 -11.93
CA HIS A 172 -17.26 -8.93 -10.63
C HIS A 172 -15.98 -9.71 -10.30
N LEU A 173 -14.88 -8.96 -10.17
CA LEU A 173 -13.55 -9.47 -9.88
C LEU A 173 -13.16 -9.06 -8.46
N GLU A 174 -13.06 -10.03 -7.57
CA GLU A 174 -12.65 -9.81 -6.19
C GLU A 174 -11.15 -10.03 -6.03
N ARG A 175 -10.41 -9.04 -5.54
CA ARG A 175 -8.96 -9.14 -5.43
C ARG A 175 -8.53 -10.08 -4.30
N GLN A 176 -7.55 -10.92 -4.57
CA GLN A 176 -6.95 -11.80 -3.57
C GLN A 176 -5.92 -11.05 -2.72
N MET A 177 -6.13 -11.05 -1.40
CA MET A 177 -5.31 -10.29 -0.44
C MET A 177 -3.96 -10.92 -0.09
N GLY A 178 -3.79 -12.24 -0.30
CA GLY A 178 -2.66 -13.00 0.22
C GLY A 178 -1.29 -12.45 -0.20
N TYR A 179 -1.14 -12.08 -1.47
CA TYR A 179 0.09 -11.48 -1.99
C TYR A 179 0.44 -10.17 -1.28
N TYR A 180 -0.53 -9.26 -1.14
CA TYR A 180 -0.33 -7.95 -0.52
C TYR A 180 -0.02 -8.06 0.97
N LEU A 181 -0.62 -9.02 1.68
CA LEU A 181 -0.31 -9.30 3.07
C LEU A 181 1.17 -9.65 3.26
N ILE A 182 1.69 -10.56 2.45
CA ILE A 182 3.07 -11.06 2.56
C ILE A 182 4.10 -10.04 2.07
N GLN A 183 3.83 -9.34 0.97
CA GLN A 183 4.81 -8.46 0.32
C GLN A 183 4.77 -7.02 0.83
N MET A 184 3.62 -6.54 1.31
CA MET A 184 3.44 -5.13 1.69
C MET A 184 3.17 -4.98 3.19
N TYR A 185 2.13 -5.63 3.72
CA TYR A 185 1.71 -5.41 5.13
C TYR A 185 2.70 -6.01 6.14
N ILE A 186 3.11 -7.28 5.99
CA ILE A 186 4.04 -7.92 6.95
C ILE A 186 5.39 -7.19 7.00
N PRO A 187 6.07 -6.87 5.88
CA PRO A 187 7.36 -6.19 5.96
C PRO A 187 7.24 -4.75 6.52
N SER A 188 6.17 -4.02 6.22
CA SER A 188 5.95 -2.69 6.79
C SER A 188 5.68 -2.73 8.30
N LEU A 189 4.92 -3.73 8.79
CA LEU A 189 4.77 -4.01 10.22
C LEU A 189 6.13 -4.26 10.88
N LEU A 190 6.98 -5.10 10.28
CA LEU A 190 8.31 -5.42 10.82
C LEU A 190 9.21 -4.18 10.87
N ILE A 191 9.16 -3.29 9.88
CA ILE A 191 9.92 -2.02 9.89
C ILE A 191 9.45 -1.11 11.04
N VAL A 192 8.14 -1.01 11.27
CA VAL A 192 7.59 -0.24 12.39
C VAL A 192 8.04 -0.85 13.72
N ILE A 193 7.96 -2.16 13.89
CA ILE A 193 8.44 -2.86 15.11
C ILE A 193 9.94 -2.65 15.30
N LEU A 194 10.73 -2.72 14.23
CA LEU A 194 12.17 -2.48 14.26
C LEU A 194 12.49 -1.06 14.75
N SER A 195 11.70 -0.06 14.35
CA SER A 195 11.87 1.32 14.84
C SER A 195 11.75 1.42 16.36
N TRP A 196 10.94 0.57 17.01
CA TRP A 196 10.75 0.55 18.46
C TRP A 196 11.93 -0.07 19.22
N VAL A 197 12.75 -0.87 18.55
CA VAL A 197 13.99 -1.40 19.15
C VAL A 197 14.91 -0.26 19.57
N SER A 198 14.84 0.90 18.89
CA SER A 198 15.56 2.10 19.29
C SER A 198 15.29 2.51 20.75
N PHE A 199 14.07 2.34 21.28
CA PHE A 199 13.69 2.70 22.66
C PHE A 199 14.39 1.87 23.73
N TRP A 200 14.94 0.71 23.36
CA TRP A 200 15.68 -0.18 24.25
C TRP A 200 17.18 0.07 24.23
N ILE A 201 17.69 0.73 23.18
CA ILE A 201 19.11 1.08 23.07
C ILE A 201 19.41 2.25 24.01
N ASN A 202 20.54 2.14 24.71
CA ASN A 202 21.01 3.19 25.62
C ASN A 202 21.16 4.54 24.90
N MET A 203 20.71 5.62 25.56
CA MET A 203 20.76 6.99 25.01
C MET A 203 22.18 7.49 24.68
N ASP A 204 23.21 6.90 25.29
CA ASP A 204 24.60 7.26 25.00
C ASP A 204 25.12 6.66 23.68
N ALA A 205 24.46 5.62 23.15
CA ALA A 205 24.79 5.01 21.86
C ALA A 205 24.11 5.75 20.69
N ALA A 206 24.40 7.06 20.60
CA ALA A 206 23.81 7.95 19.59
C ALA A 206 23.94 7.45 18.13
N PRO A 207 25.10 6.94 17.67
CA PRO A 207 25.24 6.45 16.31
C PRO A 207 24.29 5.30 15.97
N ALA A 208 24.07 4.37 16.91
CA ALA A 208 23.20 3.22 16.69
C ALA A 208 21.73 3.62 16.55
N ARG A 209 21.24 4.54 17.42
CA ARG A 209 19.84 5.01 17.38
C ARG A 209 19.55 5.85 16.14
N VAL A 210 20.48 6.74 15.75
CA VAL A 210 20.35 7.54 14.52
C VAL A 210 20.36 6.66 13.28
N ALA A 211 21.32 5.72 13.18
CA ALA A 211 21.42 4.83 12.03
C ALA A 211 20.14 4.01 11.88
N LEU A 212 19.66 3.37 12.95
CA LEU A 212 18.41 2.60 12.92
C LEU A 212 17.22 3.46 12.51
N GLY A 213 17.07 4.67 13.07
CA GLY A 213 15.97 5.57 12.76
C GLY A 213 15.99 6.05 11.30
N ILE A 214 17.15 6.46 10.77
CA ILE A 214 17.26 6.89 9.37
C ILE A 214 17.02 5.73 8.42
N THR A 215 17.63 4.56 8.69
CA THR A 215 17.46 3.38 7.83
C THR A 215 16.00 2.95 7.79
N THR A 216 15.30 2.89 8.93
CA THR A 216 13.87 2.52 8.94
C THR A 216 12.98 3.52 8.18
N VAL A 217 13.22 4.83 8.30
CA VAL A 217 12.49 5.85 7.50
C VAL A 217 12.76 5.68 6.01
N LEU A 218 14.03 5.49 5.63
CA LEU A 218 14.42 5.29 4.24
C LEU A 218 13.78 4.01 3.66
N THR A 219 13.89 2.89 4.37
CA THR A 219 13.29 1.61 3.96
C THR A 219 11.77 1.73 3.79
N MET A 220 11.08 2.41 4.73
CA MET A 220 9.63 2.63 4.63
C MET A 220 9.27 3.50 3.42
N THR A 221 10.07 4.53 3.13
CA THR A 221 9.89 5.41 1.97
C THR A 221 10.09 4.66 0.65
N THR A 222 11.15 3.84 0.56
CA THR A 222 11.42 2.97 -0.59
C THR A 222 10.32 1.94 -0.80
N GLN A 223 9.82 1.33 0.28
CA GLN A 223 8.70 0.39 0.18
C GLN A 223 7.42 1.09 -0.31
N SER A 224 7.14 2.31 0.16
CA SER A 224 5.99 3.11 -0.27
C SER A 224 6.08 3.53 -1.74
N SER A 225 7.27 3.83 -2.27
CA SER A 225 7.42 4.07 -3.71
C SER A 225 7.26 2.78 -4.51
N GLY A 226 7.82 1.68 -4.03
CA GLY A 226 7.71 0.36 -4.66
C GLY A 226 6.27 -0.13 -4.80
N SER A 227 5.44 0.04 -3.76
CA SER A 227 4.02 -0.35 -3.79
C SER A 227 3.18 0.46 -4.79
N ARG A 228 3.64 1.66 -5.17
CA ARG A 228 2.95 2.53 -6.13
C ARG A 228 3.45 2.35 -7.57
N ALA A 229 4.59 1.68 -7.78
CA ALA A 229 5.18 1.53 -9.10
C ALA A 229 4.35 0.64 -10.04
N SER A 230 3.64 -0.34 -9.49
CA SER A 230 2.78 -1.26 -10.23
C SER A 230 1.32 -0.79 -10.36
N LEU A 231 1.01 0.44 -9.93
CA LEU A 231 -0.34 0.99 -9.94
C LEU A 231 -0.44 2.19 -10.89
N PRO A 232 -1.63 2.44 -11.48
CA PRO A 232 -1.85 3.66 -12.25
C PRO A 232 -1.74 4.90 -11.35
N LYS A 233 -1.31 6.01 -11.96
CA LYS A 233 -1.23 7.31 -11.27
C LYS A 233 -2.64 7.89 -11.10
N VAL A 234 -3.29 7.52 -10.00
CA VAL A 234 -4.58 8.08 -9.58
C VAL A 234 -4.39 9.27 -8.64
N SER A 235 -5.31 10.25 -8.69
CA SER A 235 -5.25 11.48 -7.89
C SER A 235 -5.84 11.35 -6.48
N TYR A 236 -6.66 10.33 -6.24
CA TYR A 236 -7.29 10.08 -4.93
C TYR A 236 -6.43 9.19 -4.03
N VAL A 237 -6.71 9.27 -2.73
CA VAL A 237 -6.04 8.47 -1.70
C VAL A 237 -6.58 7.04 -1.71
N LYS A 238 -5.67 6.05 -1.68
CA LYS A 238 -6.00 4.62 -1.61
C LYS A 238 -5.82 4.08 -0.19
N ALA A 239 -6.45 2.95 0.14
CA ALA A 239 -6.29 2.29 1.44
C ALA A 239 -4.84 1.92 1.77
N ILE A 240 -4.06 1.50 0.77
CA ILE A 240 -2.61 1.26 0.92
C ILE A 240 -1.83 2.54 1.21
N ASP A 241 -2.23 3.69 0.66
CA ASP A 241 -1.53 4.96 0.89
C ASP A 241 -1.70 5.39 2.36
N ILE A 242 -2.90 5.21 2.93
CA ILE A 242 -3.17 5.48 4.36
C ILE A 242 -2.30 4.57 5.23
N TRP A 243 -2.24 3.28 4.92
CA TRP A 243 -1.39 2.33 5.65
C TRP A 243 0.09 2.75 5.64
N MET A 244 0.63 3.02 4.44
CA MET A 244 2.04 3.40 4.29
C MET A 244 2.35 4.76 4.93
N ALA A 245 1.43 5.72 4.85
CA ALA A 245 1.58 7.03 5.48
C ALA A 245 1.59 6.93 7.02
N VAL A 246 0.70 6.15 7.61
CA VAL A 246 0.66 5.95 9.07
C VAL A 246 1.90 5.21 9.54
N CYS A 247 2.30 4.13 8.88
CA CYS A 247 3.54 3.41 9.20
C CYS A 247 4.77 4.33 9.09
N LEU A 248 4.86 5.18 8.06
CA LEU A 248 5.92 6.18 7.93
C LEU A 248 5.89 7.20 9.08
N LEU A 249 4.70 7.66 9.48
CA LEU A 249 4.53 8.57 10.62
C LEU A 249 5.05 7.96 11.92
N PHE A 250 4.76 6.67 12.20
CA PHE A 250 5.26 5.98 13.39
C PHE A 250 6.79 5.86 13.41
N VAL A 251 7.37 5.47 12.27
CA VAL A 251 8.83 5.35 12.14
C VAL A 251 9.52 6.71 12.28
N PHE A 252 8.95 7.75 11.67
CA PHE A 252 9.44 9.12 11.80
C PHE A 252 9.30 9.66 13.23
N ALA A 253 8.18 9.36 13.91
CA ALA A 253 7.96 9.73 15.30
C ALA A 253 8.97 9.05 16.24
N ALA A 254 9.40 7.81 15.97
CA ALA A 254 10.47 7.15 16.72
C ALA A 254 11.82 7.87 16.56
N LEU A 255 12.13 8.39 15.36
CA LEU A 255 13.32 9.21 15.14
C LEU A 255 13.24 10.56 15.89
N LEU A 256 12.07 11.21 15.88
CA LEU A 256 11.83 12.45 16.63
C LEU A 256 11.91 12.25 18.15
N GLU A 257 11.42 11.12 18.65
CA GLU A 257 11.55 10.72 20.05
C GLU A 257 13.02 10.69 20.46
N TYR A 258 13.85 10.02 19.67
CA TYR A 258 15.29 9.98 19.92
C TYR A 258 15.91 11.39 19.86
N ALA A 259 15.52 12.23 18.90
CA ALA A 259 16.00 13.60 18.81
C ALA A 259 15.66 14.40 20.06
N ALA A 260 14.46 14.24 20.61
CA ALA A 260 14.03 14.85 21.86
C ALA A 260 14.83 14.32 23.06
N VAL A 261 15.02 13.00 23.18
CA VAL A 261 15.83 12.38 24.26
C VAL A 261 17.28 12.87 24.21
N ASN A 262 17.88 12.93 23.01
CA ASN A 262 19.24 13.41 22.82
C ASN A 262 19.37 14.92 23.10
N PHE A 263 18.39 15.73 22.71
CA PHE A 263 18.37 17.16 23.03
C PHE A 263 18.32 17.40 24.54
N VAL A 264 17.43 16.71 25.26
CA VAL A 264 17.33 16.79 26.73
C VAL A 264 18.63 16.31 27.39
N SER A 265 19.23 15.22 26.89
CA SER A 265 20.52 14.70 27.37
C SER A 265 21.69 15.66 27.10
N ARG A 266 21.70 16.34 25.95
CA ARG A 266 22.73 17.35 25.61
C ARG A 266 22.57 18.62 26.44
N GLN A 267 21.37 19.16 26.59
CA GLN A 267 21.11 20.30 27.48
C GLN A 267 21.57 19.99 28.91
N HIS A 268 21.39 18.75 29.36
CA HIS A 268 21.91 18.28 30.63
C HIS A 268 23.45 18.29 30.70
N LYS A 269 24.14 17.73 29.69
CA LYS A 269 25.62 17.73 29.62
C LYS A 269 26.19 19.17 29.60
N GLU A 270 25.57 20.08 28.86
CA GLU A 270 25.93 21.50 28.78
C GLU A 270 25.70 22.24 30.10
N PHE A 271 24.53 22.10 30.72
CA PHE A 271 24.23 22.70 32.03
C PHE A 271 25.21 22.24 33.11
N LEU A 272 25.56 20.94 33.13
CA LEU A 272 26.58 20.44 34.06
C LEU A 272 27.97 21.01 33.79
N ARG A 273 28.36 21.17 32.51
CA ARG A 273 29.64 21.77 32.13
C ARG A 273 29.74 23.23 32.60
N LEU A 274 28.71 24.04 32.37
CA LEU A 274 28.67 25.44 32.80
C LEU A 274 28.72 25.58 34.33
N ARG A 275 27.95 24.77 35.06
CA ARG A 275 27.98 24.79 36.53
C ARG A 275 29.31 24.29 37.11
N ARG A 276 29.98 23.33 36.45
CA ARG A 276 31.35 22.91 36.81
C ARG A 276 32.37 24.03 36.57
N ARG A 277 32.22 24.82 35.50
CA ARG A 277 33.06 26.00 35.24
C ARG A 277 32.86 27.08 36.30
N GLN A 278 31.62 27.44 36.63
CA GLN A 278 31.33 28.39 37.72
C GLN A 278 31.90 27.93 39.07
N LYS A 279 31.79 26.63 39.41
CA LYS A 279 32.38 26.12 40.64
C LYS A 279 33.91 26.15 40.65
N ARG A 280 34.57 25.98 39.49
CA ARG A 280 36.02 26.13 39.39
C ARG A 280 36.43 27.59 39.59
N GLN A 281 35.72 28.53 38.98
CA GLN A 281 35.94 29.97 39.18
C GLN A 281 35.75 30.38 40.64
N ASN A 282 34.64 29.99 41.29
CA ASN A 282 34.42 30.31 42.70
C ASN A 282 35.49 29.71 43.62
N LYS A 283 36.03 28.52 43.27
CA LYS A 283 37.09 27.87 44.05
C LYS A 283 38.45 28.55 43.83
N GLU A 284 38.74 29.02 42.62
CA GLU A 284 39.92 29.84 42.33
C GLU A 284 39.83 31.21 43.02
N GLU A 285 38.66 31.85 43.06
CA GLU A 285 38.45 33.11 43.80
C GLU A 285 38.66 32.93 45.31
N ASP A 286 38.16 31.84 45.93
CA ASP A 286 38.36 31.57 47.36
C ASP A 286 39.84 31.36 47.71
N VAL A 287 40.57 30.58 46.89
CA VAL A 287 42.03 30.37 47.07
C VAL A 287 42.81 31.68 46.89
N THR A 288 42.39 32.54 45.94
CA THR A 288 43.01 33.85 45.74
C THR A 288 42.72 34.80 46.91
N ARG A 289 41.54 34.68 47.53
CA ARG A 289 41.14 35.46 48.71
C ARG A 289 41.88 35.04 49.98
N GLU A 290 42.04 33.74 50.21
CA GLU A 290 42.91 33.21 51.28
C GLU A 290 44.39 33.62 51.08
N SER A 291 44.88 33.58 49.83
CA SER A 291 46.27 33.99 49.53
C SER A 291 46.51 35.50 49.77
N ARG A 292 45.51 36.36 49.56
CA ARG A 292 45.60 37.79 49.91
C ARG A 292 45.58 38.04 51.42
N PHE A 293 44.89 37.22 52.21
CA PHE A 293 44.90 37.31 53.67
C PHE A 293 46.24 36.87 54.29
N ASN A 294 46.98 35.96 53.63
CA ASN A 294 48.29 35.50 54.11
C ASN A 294 49.46 36.43 53.74
N PHE A 295 49.27 37.44 52.89
CA PHE A 295 50.36 38.36 52.47
C PHE A 295 50.45 39.64 53.33
N SER A 296 49.53 39.86 54.28
CA SER A 296 49.47 41.13 55.04
C SER A 296 50.24 41.15 56.37
N GLY A 297 51.08 40.16 56.68
CA GLY A 297 51.70 40.16 58.01
C GLY A 297 52.95 39.33 58.16
N TYR A 298 54.08 39.76 57.56
CA TYR A 298 55.41 39.61 58.16
C TYR A 298 56.34 40.69 57.60
N GLY A 299 56.20 41.90 58.15
CA GLY A 299 57.25 42.90 58.16
C GLY A 299 58.02 42.81 59.47
N MET A 300 59.34 42.62 59.36
CA MET A 300 60.40 43.02 60.31
C MET A 300 60.43 42.36 61.71
N GLY A 301 61.54 41.69 62.06
CA GLY A 301 62.01 41.65 63.45
C GLY A 301 62.65 40.37 63.98
N HIS A 302 63.98 40.30 63.86
CA HIS A 302 64.95 39.84 64.87
C HIS A 302 65.31 38.35 65.09
N CYS A 303 66.58 38.21 65.50
CA CYS A 303 67.49 37.08 65.40
C CYS A 303 67.45 36.01 66.51
N LEU A 304 68.09 34.86 66.18
CA LEU A 304 68.83 33.90 67.03
C LEU A 304 68.04 32.94 67.96
N GLN A 305 68.01 31.64 67.63
CA GLN A 305 69.00 30.65 68.12
C GLN A 305 68.78 29.24 67.55
N VAL A 306 69.90 28.52 67.47
CA VAL A 306 70.16 27.16 66.95
C VAL A 306 69.70 26.08 67.95
N LYS A 307 69.05 25.00 67.49
CA LYS A 307 69.48 23.59 67.74
C LYS A 307 68.65 22.55 66.98
N ASP A 308 69.37 21.57 66.46
CA ASP A 308 68.97 20.44 65.62
C ASP A 308 67.90 19.50 66.19
N GLY A 309 67.22 18.80 65.27
CA GLY A 309 67.15 17.34 65.36
C GLY A 309 65.81 16.71 65.74
N THR A 310 65.02 16.38 64.71
CA THR A 310 64.19 15.16 64.58
C THR A 310 62.98 14.96 65.49
N ALA A 311 61.78 15.10 64.91
CA ALA A 311 60.72 14.07 64.86
C ALA A 311 59.49 14.62 64.11
N VAL A 312 59.35 14.33 62.81
CA VAL A 312 58.15 14.66 62.03
C VAL A 312 57.03 13.70 62.46
N LYS A 313 56.16 14.18 63.35
CA LYS A 313 54.92 13.50 63.71
C LYS A 313 53.86 13.90 62.68
N ALA A 314 53.46 12.95 61.85
CA ALA A 314 52.41 13.12 60.84
C ALA A 314 51.10 13.57 61.49
N THR A 315 50.62 14.76 61.11
CA THR A 315 49.25 15.23 61.36
C THR A 315 48.30 14.59 60.34
N PRO A 316 47.09 14.18 60.73
CA PRO A 316 46.20 13.40 59.87
C PRO A 316 45.67 14.24 58.72
N ALA A 317 45.57 13.59 57.56
CA ALA A 317 45.02 14.15 56.32
C ALA A 317 43.61 14.72 56.55
N ASN A 318 43.39 15.96 56.09
CA ASN A 318 42.08 16.56 55.95
C ASN A 318 41.17 15.65 55.09
N PRO A 319 39.88 15.48 55.43
CA PRO A 319 38.95 14.74 54.60
C PRO A 319 38.79 15.43 53.24
N LEU A 320 38.86 14.65 52.16
CA LEU A 320 38.50 15.10 50.80
C LEU A 320 37.12 15.79 50.82
N PRO A 321 36.95 16.95 50.15
CA PRO A 321 35.66 17.60 50.10
C PRO A 321 34.66 16.72 49.34
N GLN A 322 33.63 16.26 50.05
CA GLN A 322 32.52 15.50 49.48
C GLN A 322 31.80 16.34 48.41
N PRO A 323 31.37 15.74 47.29
CA PRO A 323 30.60 16.46 46.28
C PRO A 323 29.26 16.94 46.88
N PRO A 324 28.81 18.17 46.57
CA PRO A 324 27.60 18.74 47.17
C PRO A 324 26.34 18.09 46.59
N LYS A 325 25.48 17.59 47.48
CA LYS A 325 24.25 16.81 47.23
C LYS A 325 23.28 17.43 46.21
N ASP A 326 23.27 18.76 46.04
CA ASP A 326 22.35 19.47 45.14
C ASP A 326 22.66 19.34 43.64
N ALA A 327 23.93 19.12 43.28
CA ALA A 327 24.31 18.91 41.88
C ALA A 327 23.90 17.51 41.40
N ASP A 328 24.03 16.51 42.29
CA ASP A 328 23.65 15.14 42.01
C ASP A 328 22.12 14.95 42.03
N ALA A 329 21.39 15.69 42.89
CA ALA A 329 19.93 15.67 42.90
C ALA A 329 19.32 16.23 41.61
N ILE A 330 19.85 17.35 41.08
CA ILE A 330 19.41 17.90 39.78
C ILE A 330 19.81 16.96 38.65
N LYS A 331 21.01 16.37 38.70
CA LYS A 331 21.46 15.38 37.71
C LYS A 331 20.52 14.17 37.64
N LYS A 332 20.11 13.66 38.79
CA LYS A 332 19.17 12.55 38.90
C LYS A 332 17.81 12.90 38.29
N LYS A 333 17.22 14.05 38.63
CA LYS A 333 15.91 14.51 38.11
C LYS A 333 15.83 14.57 36.57
N PHE A 334 16.89 15.05 35.90
CA PHE A 334 16.88 15.18 34.42
C PHE A 334 17.18 13.86 33.70
N VAL A 335 18.07 13.02 34.24
CA VAL A 335 18.29 11.66 33.73
C VAL A 335 17.04 10.82 33.89
N ASP A 336 16.34 10.96 35.02
CA ASP A 336 15.06 10.31 35.26
C ASP A 336 13.99 10.81 34.28
N ARG A 337 14.02 12.09 33.90
CA ARG A 337 13.10 12.65 32.88
C ARG A 337 13.37 12.06 31.49
N ALA A 338 14.62 11.94 31.06
CA ALA A 338 14.96 11.32 29.78
C ALA A 338 14.60 9.83 29.75
N LYS A 339 14.92 9.08 30.82
CA LYS A 339 14.52 7.67 30.96
C LYS A 339 13.00 7.49 31.01
N ARG A 340 12.26 8.45 31.59
CA ARG A 340 10.80 8.42 31.64
C ARG A 340 10.19 8.55 30.24
N ILE A 341 10.79 9.34 29.35
CA ILE A 341 10.35 9.45 27.95
C ILE A 341 10.49 8.08 27.27
N ASP A 342 11.69 7.47 27.29
CA ASP A 342 11.91 6.12 26.71
C ASP A 342 10.93 5.08 27.32
N THR A 343 10.67 5.14 28.63
CA THR A 343 9.77 4.20 29.32
C THR A 343 8.30 4.35 28.87
N ILE A 344 7.84 5.57 28.67
CA ILE A 344 6.48 5.84 28.16
C ILE A 344 6.39 5.44 26.68
N SER A 345 7.38 5.80 25.86
CA SER A 345 7.43 5.50 24.43
C SER A 345 7.33 3.99 24.16
N ARG A 346 7.97 3.15 25.00
CA ARG A 346 7.91 1.68 24.92
C ARG A 346 6.50 1.09 25.01
N ALA A 347 5.58 1.74 25.72
CA ALA A 347 4.19 1.28 25.83
C ALA A 347 3.26 2.04 24.87
N ALA A 348 3.46 3.35 24.74
CA ALA A 348 2.57 4.22 23.98
C ALA A 348 2.61 3.92 22.46
N PHE A 349 3.80 3.72 21.87
CA PHE A 349 3.92 3.47 20.43
C PHE A 349 3.29 2.14 20.01
N PRO A 350 3.61 0.99 20.65
CA PRO A 350 2.96 -0.27 20.30
C PRO A 350 1.44 -0.26 20.53
N LEU A 351 0.97 0.35 21.62
CA LEU A 351 -0.46 0.42 21.92
C LEU A 351 -1.21 1.27 20.88
N ALA A 352 -0.69 2.46 20.55
CA ALA A 352 -1.29 3.33 19.53
C ALA A 352 -1.30 2.66 18.15
N PHE A 353 -0.23 1.94 17.80
CA PHE A 353 -0.16 1.22 16.53
C PHE A 353 -1.11 0.01 16.49
N LEU A 354 -1.29 -0.70 17.61
CA LEU A 354 -2.29 -1.76 17.74
C LEU A 354 -3.71 -1.23 17.55
N ILE A 355 -4.04 -0.10 18.19
CA ILE A 355 -5.33 0.58 18.02
C ILE A 355 -5.55 0.92 16.54
N PHE A 356 -4.55 1.53 15.89
CA PHE A 356 -4.62 1.82 14.46
C PHE A 356 -4.88 0.56 13.61
N ASN A 357 -4.17 -0.54 13.87
CA ASN A 357 -4.38 -1.80 13.16
C ASN A 357 -5.82 -2.31 13.28
N ILE A 358 -6.37 -2.31 14.50
CA ILE A 358 -7.75 -2.74 14.75
C ILE A 358 -8.73 -1.88 13.94
N PHE A 359 -8.61 -0.55 14.03
CA PHE A 359 -9.49 0.36 13.29
C PHE A 359 -9.34 0.21 11.78
N TYR A 360 -8.11 0.11 11.27
CA TYR A 360 -7.83 -0.05 9.84
C TYR A 360 -8.50 -1.31 9.29
N TRP A 361 -8.22 -2.47 9.88
CA TRP A 361 -8.73 -3.74 9.38
C TRP A 361 -10.24 -3.88 9.53
N ILE A 362 -10.82 -3.40 10.64
CA ILE A 362 -12.28 -3.43 10.82
C ILE A 362 -12.97 -2.54 9.78
N THR A 363 -12.49 -1.32 9.60
CA THR A 363 -13.11 -0.35 8.67
C THR A 363 -13.11 -0.90 7.24
N TYR A 364 -11.96 -1.33 6.72
CA TYR A 364 -11.89 -1.85 5.35
C TYR A 364 -12.57 -3.21 5.17
N LYS A 365 -12.70 -4.01 6.23
CA LYS A 365 -13.51 -5.23 6.19
C LYS A 365 -15.00 -4.90 6.07
N ILE A 366 -15.50 -3.91 6.82
CA ILE A 366 -16.89 -3.46 6.75
C ILE A 366 -17.17 -2.84 5.38
N ILE A 367 -16.32 -1.93 4.90
CA ILE A 367 -16.46 -1.31 3.57
C ILE A 367 -16.49 -2.38 2.48
N ARG A 368 -15.57 -3.36 2.53
CA ARG A 368 -15.57 -4.47 1.57
C ARG A 368 -16.87 -5.27 1.62
N HIS A 369 -17.41 -5.53 2.81
CA HIS A 369 -18.66 -6.25 2.97
C HIS A 369 -19.84 -5.43 2.40
N GLU A 370 -19.88 -4.13 2.65
CA GLU A 370 -20.88 -3.24 2.05
C GLU A 370 -20.77 -3.21 0.53
N ASP A 371 -19.56 -3.07 -0.04
CA ASP A 371 -19.34 -3.07 -1.50
C ASP A 371 -19.80 -4.38 -2.16
N VAL A 372 -19.74 -5.50 -1.42
CA VAL A 372 -20.25 -6.80 -1.87
C VAL A 372 -21.77 -6.90 -1.78
N HIS A 373 -22.39 -6.31 -0.76
CA HIS A 373 -23.82 -6.45 -0.45
C HIS A 373 -24.71 -5.29 -0.88
N LYS A 374 -24.15 -4.16 -1.32
CA LYS A 374 -24.91 -2.99 -1.80
C LYS A 374 -25.47 -3.19 -3.22
N LYS A 375 -25.68 -4.45 -3.62
CA LYS A 375 -26.11 -4.87 -4.94
C LYS A 375 -27.34 -5.74 -4.83
#